data_AF-A0A845YQM8-F1
#
_entry.id   AF-A0A845YQM8-F1
#
_cell.length_a   1.000
_cell.length_b   1.000
_cell.length_c   1.000
_cell.angle_alpha   90.00
_cell.angle_beta   90.00
_cell.angle_gamma   90.00
#
_symmetry.space_group_name_H-M   'P 1'
#
loop_
_entity.id
_entity.type
_entity.pdbx_description
1 polymer ?
#
loop_
_entity_poly.entity_id
_entity_poly.type
_entity_poly.pdbx_seq_one_letter_code
_entity_poly.pdbx_strand_id
1 'polypeptide(L)'
;MIKVLSEDVDFVLFVRKPNAGGDYWDKNADLGLYDRAKKGIPTIPLSRWSFLILNQTTPDSEQGDNSRNCQGFLNKLSDTKMEFANCIIADCANKEETANVLEKILQYLTENITELDHKYALTFENKLIKLSKNLQAELEKASSALQQYARDERLFQKSFKQFWDKLTNTLQPYLEKIELASNKTDETFQKEVNEVIENCNKLPSIPKSVEQIKKDRNRLGSYTEAYSRYLHIVRTDLSKQFLFLDGKIQDSLDTVKSEIAWLLTDEVQLGGLTDVREIDFLKWMADHIPGDLINLKLGFKTISAFNVSYAGIIQRQVRQHINRLTPDKNPLNLTPDIVMLLLEEMFDPQQLDINKMRAMSPTIEQIKNWWEKHLPGLLNSDDLPDEQKFKSQLLLLKMEQEVSSNNAEKSEKVLIKIHKIHKLVVDLCKSDLDKLLSEPKQLAYAMVAEFVDRISYAEDIKDDWDIFLNDEQVRQKVWPEFKTMANRMKIQRDWQSLVEQIMDINQLENMRFL
;
A
#
# COMPACT_ATOMS: atom_id res chain seq x y z
N MET A 1 -33.40 -24.55 -49.28
CA MET A 1 -33.16 -25.31 -50.54
C MET A 1 -31.73 -25.85 -50.63
N ILE A 2 -30.67 -25.05 -50.44
CA ILE A 2 -29.27 -25.54 -50.46
C ILE A 2 -28.95 -26.51 -49.29
N LYS A 3 -29.55 -26.33 -48.09
CA LYS A 3 -29.40 -27.28 -46.97
C LYS A 3 -30.02 -28.68 -47.22
N VAL A 4 -31.12 -28.76 -47.98
CA VAL A 4 -31.79 -30.04 -48.25
C VAL A 4 -30.94 -30.89 -49.21
N LEU A 5 -30.20 -30.24 -50.13
CA LEU A 5 -29.28 -30.92 -51.05
C LEU A 5 -28.09 -31.58 -50.34
N SER A 6 -27.70 -31.11 -49.15
CA SER A 6 -26.52 -31.63 -48.44
C SER A 6 -26.81 -32.77 -47.46
N GLU A 7 -28.07 -32.98 -47.08
CA GLU A 7 -28.45 -33.89 -45.97
C GLU A 7 -29.30 -35.08 -46.43
N ASP A 8 -30.22 -34.92 -47.40
CA ASP A 8 -31.24 -35.95 -47.74
C ASP A 8 -31.28 -36.34 -49.23
N VAL A 9 -30.26 -36.02 -50.03
CA VAL A 9 -30.27 -36.26 -51.48
C VAL A 9 -29.33 -37.39 -51.89
N ASP A 10 -29.94 -38.51 -52.26
CA ASP A 10 -29.26 -39.72 -52.74
C ASP A 10 -28.90 -39.67 -54.23
N PHE A 11 -29.34 -38.66 -54.99
CA PHE A 11 -28.98 -38.47 -56.40
C PHE A 11 -29.47 -37.11 -56.93
N VAL A 12 -28.69 -36.43 -57.77
CA VAL A 12 -29.12 -35.15 -58.37
C VAL A 12 -29.50 -35.34 -59.83
N LEU A 13 -30.71 -34.91 -60.18
CA LEU A 13 -31.21 -34.94 -61.55
C LEU A 13 -31.34 -33.53 -62.12
N PHE A 14 -30.60 -33.23 -63.17
CA PHE A 14 -30.73 -31.97 -63.91
C PHE A 14 -31.62 -32.21 -65.13
N VAL A 15 -32.74 -31.50 -65.23
CA VAL A 15 -33.65 -31.62 -66.37
C VAL A 15 -33.72 -30.29 -67.10
N ARG A 16 -33.42 -30.29 -68.40
CA ARG A 16 -33.48 -29.10 -69.26
C ARG A 16 -34.23 -29.40 -70.55
N LYS A 17 -35.13 -28.50 -70.95
CA LYS A 17 -35.84 -28.56 -72.24
C LYS A 17 -35.34 -27.45 -73.17
N PRO A 18 -34.54 -27.74 -74.21
CA PRO A 18 -34.14 -26.74 -75.20
C PRO A 18 -35.33 -26.26 -76.04
N ASN A 19 -35.35 -24.97 -76.41
CA ASN A 19 -36.39 -24.42 -77.30
C ASN A 19 -36.17 -24.84 -78.76
N ALA A 20 -37.24 -25.16 -79.51
CA ALA A 20 -37.14 -25.59 -80.91
C ALA A 20 -36.61 -24.49 -81.86
N GLY A 21 -36.90 -23.22 -81.57
CA GLY A 21 -36.44 -22.06 -82.36
C GLY A 21 -34.96 -21.67 -82.18
N GLY A 22 -34.21 -22.39 -81.34
CA GLY A 22 -32.81 -22.11 -80.99
C GLY A 22 -32.64 -21.72 -79.52
N ASP A 23 -31.59 -22.23 -78.89
CA ASP A 23 -31.32 -22.05 -77.45
C ASP A 23 -29.81 -22.22 -77.15
N TYR A 24 -29.35 -21.76 -75.98
CA TYR A 24 -27.96 -21.86 -75.53
C TYR A 24 -27.85 -22.06 -74.01
N TRP A 25 -26.70 -22.56 -73.54
CA TRP A 25 -26.40 -22.66 -72.10
C TRP A 25 -26.36 -21.28 -71.45
N ASP A 26 -27.29 -21.00 -70.54
CA ASP A 26 -27.37 -19.75 -69.80
C ASP A 26 -26.38 -19.77 -68.63
N LYS A 27 -25.48 -18.78 -68.61
CA LYS A 27 -24.44 -18.64 -67.58
C LYS A 27 -25.02 -18.40 -66.18
N ASN A 28 -26.16 -17.73 -66.07
CA ASN A 28 -26.76 -17.37 -64.79
C ASN A 28 -27.74 -18.44 -64.31
N ALA A 29 -28.51 -19.05 -65.23
CA ALA A 29 -29.49 -20.07 -64.88
C ALA A 29 -28.86 -21.47 -64.78
N ASP A 30 -28.16 -21.97 -65.82
CA ASP A 30 -27.67 -23.35 -65.85
C ASP A 30 -26.38 -23.52 -65.04
N LEU A 31 -25.36 -22.74 -65.39
CA LEU A 31 -24.06 -22.78 -64.72
C LEU A 31 -24.19 -22.32 -63.26
N GLY A 32 -25.01 -21.30 -63.01
CA GLY A 32 -25.32 -20.83 -61.66
C GLY A 32 -26.08 -21.86 -60.80
N LEU A 33 -26.95 -22.68 -61.38
CA LEU A 33 -27.62 -23.77 -60.68
C LEU A 33 -26.65 -24.93 -60.39
N TYR A 34 -25.83 -25.31 -61.38
CA TYR A 34 -24.80 -26.34 -61.22
C TYR A 34 -23.78 -25.96 -60.14
N ASP A 35 -23.28 -24.72 -60.14
CA ASP A 35 -22.33 -24.24 -59.12
C ASP A 35 -22.96 -24.20 -57.72
N ARG A 36 -24.25 -23.88 -57.61
CA ARG A 36 -24.98 -23.96 -56.33
C ARG A 36 -25.10 -25.40 -55.84
N ALA A 37 -25.44 -26.35 -56.73
CA ALA A 37 -25.49 -27.77 -56.38
C ALA A 37 -24.10 -28.29 -55.95
N LYS A 38 -23.04 -27.88 -56.66
CA LYS A 38 -21.65 -28.26 -56.34
C LYS A 38 -21.18 -27.70 -55.00
N LYS A 39 -21.59 -26.49 -54.63
CA LYS A 39 -21.31 -25.91 -53.31
C LYS A 39 -22.13 -26.56 -52.19
N GLY A 40 -23.33 -27.03 -52.51
CA GLY A 40 -24.21 -27.73 -51.57
C GLY A 40 -23.71 -29.14 -51.21
N ILE A 41 -23.06 -29.85 -52.16
CA ILE A 41 -22.58 -31.23 -51.96
C ILE A 41 -21.05 -31.27 -52.16
N PRO A 42 -20.26 -30.82 -51.17
CA PRO A 42 -18.81 -30.69 -51.32
C PRO A 42 -18.06 -32.03 -51.23
N THR A 43 -18.70 -33.09 -50.74
CA THR A 43 -18.04 -34.34 -50.33
C THR A 43 -17.80 -35.30 -51.49
N ILE A 44 -18.70 -35.34 -52.49
CA ILE A 44 -18.57 -36.20 -53.67
C ILE A 44 -18.80 -35.38 -54.95
N PRO A 45 -17.96 -35.52 -55.99
CA PRO A 45 -18.13 -34.78 -57.25
C PRO A 45 -19.47 -35.08 -57.93
N LEU A 46 -20.19 -34.04 -58.37
CA LEU A 46 -21.42 -34.17 -59.17
C LEU A 46 -21.22 -35.01 -60.43
N SER A 47 -20.00 -35.05 -60.97
CA SER A 47 -19.64 -35.92 -62.11
C SER A 47 -19.82 -37.41 -61.86
N ARG A 48 -20.02 -37.82 -60.60
CA ARG A 48 -20.30 -39.21 -60.21
C ARG A 48 -21.69 -39.41 -59.60
N TRP A 49 -22.40 -38.32 -59.32
CA TRP A 49 -23.65 -38.36 -58.55
C TRP A 49 -24.76 -37.50 -59.17
N SER A 50 -24.69 -37.26 -60.47
CA SER A 50 -25.73 -36.52 -61.17
C SER A 50 -25.90 -36.89 -62.62
N PHE A 51 -27.14 -36.89 -63.10
CA PHE A 51 -27.46 -37.05 -64.52
C PHE A 51 -28.02 -35.75 -65.10
N LEU A 52 -27.77 -35.53 -66.38
CA LEU A 52 -28.42 -34.50 -67.18
C LEU A 52 -29.44 -35.14 -68.12
N ILE A 53 -30.69 -34.74 -68.02
CA ILE A 53 -31.76 -35.08 -68.95
C ILE A 53 -32.04 -33.88 -69.85
N LEU A 54 -31.89 -34.09 -71.16
CA LEU A 54 -32.33 -33.15 -72.17
C LEU A 54 -33.70 -33.59 -72.70
N ASN A 55 -34.73 -32.86 -72.30
CA ASN A 55 -36.12 -33.17 -72.62
C ASN A 55 -36.41 -32.86 -74.11
N GLN A 56 -36.65 -33.92 -74.87
CA GLN A 56 -36.95 -33.86 -76.30
C GLN A 56 -38.45 -33.66 -76.55
N THR A 57 -38.81 -32.88 -77.55
CA THR A 57 -40.18 -32.66 -78.00
C THR A 57 -40.33 -33.09 -79.46
N THR A 58 -41.46 -33.71 -79.78
CA THR A 58 -41.76 -34.22 -81.12
C THR A 58 -42.35 -33.15 -82.03
N PRO A 59 -42.36 -33.36 -83.37
CA PRO A 59 -42.98 -32.44 -84.33
C PRO A 59 -44.46 -32.16 -84.06
N ASP A 60 -45.17 -33.12 -83.48
CA ASP A 60 -46.61 -33.03 -83.15
C ASP A 60 -46.87 -32.28 -81.83
N SER A 61 -45.82 -31.87 -81.12
CA SER A 61 -45.97 -31.07 -79.91
C SER A 61 -46.26 -29.60 -80.25
N GLU A 62 -47.02 -28.92 -79.39
CA GLU A 62 -47.27 -27.47 -79.48
C GLU A 62 -45.96 -26.63 -79.42
N GLN A 63 -44.84 -27.27 -79.11
CA GLN A 63 -43.53 -26.66 -78.86
C GLN A 63 -42.54 -26.87 -80.02
N GLY A 64 -42.93 -27.66 -81.04
CA GLY A 64 -42.10 -28.02 -82.19
C GLY A 64 -41.02 -29.05 -81.88
N ASP A 65 -40.37 -29.57 -82.93
CA ASP A 65 -39.30 -30.56 -82.80
C ASP A 65 -37.98 -29.90 -82.36
N ASN A 66 -37.48 -30.27 -81.17
CA ASN A 66 -36.24 -29.75 -80.61
C ASN A 66 -35.07 -30.74 -80.67
N SER A 67 -35.20 -31.87 -81.37
CA SER A 67 -34.23 -32.97 -81.39
C SER A 67 -32.81 -32.52 -81.78
N ARG A 68 -32.71 -31.64 -82.78
CA ARG A 68 -31.43 -31.05 -83.23
C ARG A 68 -30.79 -30.18 -82.16
N ASN A 69 -31.59 -29.48 -81.36
CA ASN A 69 -31.10 -28.63 -80.28
C ASN A 69 -30.63 -29.48 -79.09
N CYS A 70 -31.34 -30.55 -78.73
CA CYS A 70 -30.86 -31.51 -77.72
C CYS A 70 -29.48 -32.08 -78.07
N GLN A 71 -29.29 -32.51 -79.32
CA GLN A 71 -27.97 -32.97 -79.80
C GLN A 71 -26.92 -31.85 -79.80
N GLY A 72 -27.30 -30.63 -80.17
CA GLY A 72 -26.44 -29.45 -80.09
C GLY A 72 -25.99 -29.13 -78.67
N PHE A 73 -26.85 -29.31 -77.67
CA PHE A 73 -26.54 -29.11 -76.26
C PHE A 73 -25.58 -30.18 -75.73
N LEU A 74 -25.73 -31.45 -76.13
CA LEU A 74 -24.77 -32.50 -75.80
C LEU A 74 -23.38 -32.22 -76.39
N ASN A 75 -23.31 -31.86 -77.67
CA ASN A 75 -22.04 -31.60 -78.34
C ASN A 75 -21.30 -30.40 -77.73
N LYS A 76 -22.05 -29.39 -77.29
CA LYS A 76 -21.49 -28.19 -76.62
C LYS A 76 -21.28 -28.37 -75.11
N LEU A 77 -21.67 -29.51 -74.53
CA LEU A 77 -21.52 -29.75 -73.09
C LEU A 77 -20.04 -29.81 -72.71
N SER A 78 -19.19 -30.38 -73.57
CA SER A 78 -17.73 -30.43 -73.38
C SER A 78 -17.07 -29.05 -73.33
N ASP A 79 -17.69 -28.02 -73.91
CA ASP A 79 -17.22 -26.64 -73.83
C ASP A 79 -17.62 -25.95 -72.50
N THR A 80 -18.41 -26.62 -71.67
CA THR A 80 -18.82 -26.15 -70.34
C THR A 80 -18.01 -26.83 -69.23
N LYS A 81 -17.95 -26.22 -68.04
CA LYS A 81 -17.32 -26.83 -66.84
C LYS A 81 -18.24 -27.81 -66.09
N MET A 82 -19.37 -28.19 -66.70
CA MET A 82 -20.37 -29.05 -66.09
C MET A 82 -20.05 -30.51 -66.42
N GLU A 83 -19.99 -31.36 -65.40
CA GLU A 83 -19.68 -32.78 -65.53
C GLU A 83 -20.79 -33.59 -64.86
N PHE A 84 -21.31 -34.57 -65.57
CA PHE A 84 -22.40 -35.44 -65.13
C PHE A 84 -21.96 -36.89 -65.29
N ALA A 85 -22.48 -37.78 -64.45
CA ALA A 85 -22.24 -39.22 -64.53
C ALA A 85 -22.82 -39.80 -65.82
N ASN A 86 -23.94 -39.25 -66.30
CA ASN A 86 -24.51 -39.59 -67.61
C ASN A 86 -25.39 -38.46 -68.14
N CYS A 87 -25.58 -38.43 -69.46
CA CYS A 87 -26.45 -37.48 -70.15
C CYS A 87 -27.43 -38.24 -71.05
N ILE A 88 -28.74 -38.01 -70.87
CA ILE A 88 -29.80 -38.75 -71.56
C ILE A 88 -30.71 -37.78 -72.31
N ILE A 89 -30.97 -38.03 -73.59
CA ILE A 89 -32.03 -37.36 -74.34
C ILE A 89 -33.26 -38.27 -74.29
N ALA A 90 -34.40 -37.73 -73.85
CA ALA A 90 -35.66 -38.45 -73.80
C ALA A 90 -36.83 -37.47 -73.84
N ASP A 91 -37.97 -37.88 -74.40
CA ASP A 91 -39.23 -37.17 -74.26
C ASP A 91 -39.85 -37.47 -72.88
N CYS A 92 -39.75 -36.50 -71.97
CA CYS A 92 -40.30 -36.64 -70.62
C CYS A 92 -41.83 -36.58 -70.57
N ALA A 93 -42.51 -36.27 -71.68
CA ALA A 93 -43.96 -36.40 -71.81
C ALA A 93 -44.38 -37.82 -72.24
N ASN A 94 -43.45 -38.60 -72.82
CA ASN A 94 -43.66 -40.01 -73.13
C ASN A 94 -43.40 -40.88 -71.89
N LYS A 95 -44.45 -41.62 -71.47
CA LYS A 95 -44.39 -42.50 -70.29
C LYS A 95 -43.35 -43.62 -70.42
N GLU A 96 -43.21 -44.19 -71.62
CA GLU A 96 -42.30 -45.32 -71.87
C GLU A 96 -40.84 -44.84 -71.86
N GLU A 97 -40.56 -43.71 -72.51
CA GLU A 97 -39.21 -43.11 -72.49
C GLU A 97 -38.82 -42.65 -71.09
N THR A 98 -39.74 -42.03 -70.35
CA THR A 98 -39.48 -41.61 -68.96
C THR A 98 -39.17 -42.81 -68.05
N ALA A 99 -39.89 -43.93 -68.21
CA ALA A 99 -39.62 -45.15 -67.47
C ALA A 99 -38.20 -45.69 -67.77
N ASN A 100 -37.77 -45.67 -69.02
CA ASN A 100 -36.42 -46.09 -69.43
C ASN A 100 -35.32 -45.17 -68.85
N VAL A 101 -35.56 -43.85 -68.78
CA VAL A 101 -34.63 -42.91 -68.11
C VAL A 101 -34.46 -43.26 -66.63
N LEU A 102 -35.57 -43.49 -65.93
CA LEU A 102 -35.55 -43.85 -64.52
C LEU A 102 -34.87 -45.21 -64.28
N GLU A 103 -35.13 -46.20 -65.15
CA GLU A 103 -34.48 -47.51 -65.09
C GLU A 103 -32.95 -47.40 -65.22
N LYS A 104 -32.46 -46.57 -66.15
CA LYS A 104 -31.02 -46.31 -66.30
C LYS A 104 -30.39 -45.64 -65.08
N ILE A 105 -31.11 -44.71 -64.45
CA ILE A 105 -30.66 -44.07 -63.19
C ILE A 105 -30.61 -45.10 -62.07
N LEU A 106 -31.67 -45.91 -61.93
CA LEU A 106 -31.74 -46.95 -60.90
C LEU A 106 -30.67 -48.03 -61.10
N GLN A 107 -30.38 -48.43 -62.33
CA GLN A 107 -29.31 -49.35 -62.64
C GLN A 107 -27.95 -48.77 -62.26
N TYR A 108 -27.68 -47.52 -62.66
CA TYR A 108 -26.43 -46.85 -62.30
C TYR A 108 -26.25 -46.76 -60.78
N LEU A 109 -27.30 -46.36 -60.05
CA LEU A 109 -27.28 -46.33 -58.60
C LEU A 109 -27.02 -47.72 -58.01
N THR A 110 -27.73 -48.76 -58.49
CA THR A 110 -27.54 -50.14 -57.99
C THR A 110 -26.11 -50.63 -58.19
N GLU A 111 -25.48 -50.27 -59.31
CA GLU A 111 -24.11 -50.68 -59.63
C GLU A 111 -23.05 -49.89 -58.84
N ASN A 112 -23.34 -48.65 -58.41
CA ASN A 112 -22.33 -47.72 -57.89
C ASN A 112 -22.55 -47.24 -56.44
N ILE A 113 -23.72 -47.45 -55.82
CA ILE A 113 -24.09 -46.88 -54.51
C ILE A 113 -23.15 -47.33 -53.39
N THR A 114 -22.76 -48.62 -53.37
CA THR A 114 -21.84 -49.17 -52.34
C THR A 114 -20.47 -48.49 -52.37
N GLU A 115 -19.96 -48.14 -53.55
CA GLU A 115 -18.66 -47.44 -53.67
C GLU A 115 -18.78 -45.98 -53.21
N LEU A 116 -19.89 -45.33 -53.54
CA LEU A 116 -20.16 -43.94 -53.17
C LEU A 116 -20.30 -43.79 -51.65
N ASP A 117 -21.07 -44.69 -51.01
CA ASP A 117 -21.26 -44.71 -49.55
C ASP A 117 -19.95 -44.96 -48.81
N HIS A 118 -19.14 -45.91 -49.28
CA HIS A 118 -17.85 -46.20 -48.66
C HIS A 118 -16.91 -44.99 -48.69
N LYS A 119 -16.86 -44.26 -49.82
CA LYS A 119 -16.07 -43.02 -49.94
C LYS A 119 -16.58 -41.89 -49.06
N TYR A 120 -17.91 -41.77 -48.94
CA TYR A 120 -18.53 -40.82 -48.04
C TYR A 120 -18.16 -41.11 -46.58
N ALA A 121 -18.33 -42.34 -46.13
CA ALA A 121 -18.00 -42.79 -44.78
C ALA A 121 -16.53 -42.54 -44.40
N LEU A 122 -15.59 -42.90 -45.29
CA LEU A 122 -14.17 -42.65 -45.08
C LEU A 122 -13.83 -41.16 -44.92
N THR A 123 -14.52 -40.29 -45.66
CA THR A 123 -14.27 -38.85 -45.57
C THR A 123 -14.74 -38.29 -44.23
N PHE A 124 -15.85 -38.80 -43.70
CA PHE A 124 -16.34 -38.44 -42.37
C PHE A 124 -15.47 -39.00 -41.25
N GLU A 125 -15.02 -40.24 -41.35
CA GLU A 125 -14.12 -40.86 -40.38
C GLU A 125 -12.81 -40.07 -40.25
N ASN A 126 -12.23 -39.65 -41.37
CA ASN A 126 -11.03 -38.81 -41.37
C ASN A 126 -11.24 -37.44 -40.70
N LYS A 127 -12.43 -36.83 -40.88
CA LYS A 127 -12.77 -35.58 -40.19
C LYS A 127 -12.90 -35.78 -38.67
N LEU A 128 -13.54 -36.87 -38.24
CA LEU A 128 -13.68 -37.21 -36.82
C LEU A 128 -12.33 -37.49 -36.15
N ILE A 129 -11.45 -38.24 -36.81
CA ILE A 129 -10.09 -38.50 -36.33
C ILE A 129 -9.32 -37.18 -36.15
N LYS A 130 -9.42 -36.26 -37.12
CA LYS A 130 -8.76 -34.95 -37.03
C LYS A 130 -9.30 -34.11 -35.88
N LEU A 131 -10.61 -34.09 -35.67
CA LEU A 131 -11.24 -33.37 -34.57
C LEU A 131 -10.83 -33.94 -33.21
N SER A 132 -10.87 -35.27 -33.06
CA SER A 132 -10.45 -35.97 -31.85
C SER A 132 -9.00 -35.67 -31.48
N LYS A 133 -8.09 -35.70 -32.47
CA LYS A 133 -6.67 -35.38 -32.28
C LYS A 133 -6.45 -33.93 -31.82
N ASN A 134 -7.22 -32.98 -32.37
CA ASN A 134 -7.13 -31.58 -31.96
C ASN A 134 -7.66 -31.40 -30.53
N LEU A 135 -8.77 -32.03 -30.19
CA LEU A 135 -9.35 -31.97 -28.84
C LEU A 135 -8.40 -32.57 -27.79
N GLN A 136 -7.75 -33.68 -28.11
CA GLN A 136 -6.75 -34.28 -27.24
C GLN A 136 -5.54 -33.36 -27.01
N ALA A 137 -5.03 -32.70 -28.07
CA ALA A 137 -3.91 -31.77 -27.94
C ALA A 137 -4.25 -30.54 -27.06
N GLU A 138 -5.48 -30.05 -27.12
CA GLU A 138 -5.94 -28.94 -26.26
C GLU A 138 -6.16 -29.39 -24.80
N LEU A 139 -6.67 -30.62 -24.59
CA LEU A 139 -6.81 -31.19 -23.25
C LEU A 139 -5.45 -31.43 -22.56
N GLU A 140 -4.43 -31.88 -23.28
CA GLU A 140 -3.07 -32.06 -22.76
C GLU A 140 -2.43 -30.72 -22.34
N LYS A 141 -2.67 -29.64 -23.10
CA LYS A 141 -2.26 -28.28 -22.73
C LYS A 141 -2.98 -27.80 -21.47
N ALA A 142 -4.30 -28.01 -21.37
CA ALA A 142 -5.09 -27.63 -20.20
C ALA A 142 -4.65 -28.38 -18.93
N SER A 143 -4.40 -29.68 -19.03
CA SER A 143 -3.88 -30.51 -17.93
C SER A 143 -2.52 -30.01 -17.43
N SER A 144 -1.63 -29.59 -18.35
CA SER A 144 -0.31 -29.06 -18.00
C SER A 144 -0.41 -27.72 -17.25
N ALA A 145 -1.33 -26.84 -17.66
CA ALA A 145 -1.58 -25.56 -16.99
C ALA A 145 -2.18 -25.73 -15.58
N LEU A 146 -3.12 -26.67 -15.41
CA LEU A 146 -3.77 -26.94 -14.12
C LEU A 146 -2.82 -27.54 -13.08
N GLN A 147 -1.89 -28.41 -13.49
CA GLN A 147 -0.85 -28.94 -12.60
C GLN A 147 0.10 -27.85 -12.06
N GLN A 148 0.18 -26.72 -12.75
CA GLN A 148 1.08 -25.62 -12.42
C GLN A 148 0.47 -24.65 -11.41
N TYR A 149 -0.85 -24.40 -11.49
CA TYR A 149 -1.57 -23.60 -10.48
C TYR A 149 -1.44 -24.18 -9.06
N ALA A 150 -1.53 -25.52 -8.95
CA ALA A 150 -1.32 -26.23 -7.70
C ALA A 150 0.14 -26.14 -7.17
N ARG A 151 1.13 -25.84 -8.03
CA ARG A 151 2.52 -25.59 -7.62
C ARG A 151 2.73 -24.16 -7.15
N ASP A 152 2.07 -23.20 -7.79
CA ASP A 152 2.19 -21.77 -7.45
C ASP A 152 1.61 -21.47 -6.07
N GLU A 153 0.44 -22.03 -5.74
CA GLU A 153 -0.15 -21.89 -4.40
C GLU A 153 0.75 -22.51 -3.31
N ARG A 154 1.31 -23.69 -3.57
CA ARG A 154 2.24 -24.34 -2.63
C ARG A 154 3.54 -23.56 -2.46
N LEU A 155 4.04 -22.95 -3.52
CA LEU A 155 5.23 -22.11 -3.46
C LEU A 155 4.94 -20.85 -2.66
N PHE A 156 3.80 -20.20 -2.89
CA PHE A 156 3.38 -19.03 -2.14
C PHE A 156 3.24 -19.35 -0.65
N GLN A 157 2.50 -20.39 -0.28
CA GLN A 157 2.34 -20.80 1.12
C GLN A 157 3.69 -21.08 1.81
N LYS A 158 4.66 -21.65 1.08
CA LYS A 158 6.02 -21.85 1.59
C LYS A 158 6.76 -20.52 1.79
N SER A 159 6.75 -19.64 0.79
CA SER A 159 7.41 -18.34 0.85
C SER A 159 6.78 -17.42 1.90
N PHE A 160 5.45 -17.44 2.00
CA PHE A 160 4.69 -16.71 3.00
C PHE A 160 5.03 -17.18 4.41
N LYS A 161 5.08 -18.49 4.65
CA LYS A 161 5.52 -19.03 5.95
C LYS A 161 6.94 -18.55 6.31
N GLN A 162 7.87 -18.59 5.34
CA GLN A 162 9.24 -18.11 5.56
C GLN A 162 9.28 -16.60 5.85
N PHE A 163 8.48 -15.81 5.15
CA PHE A 163 8.32 -14.38 5.41
C PHE A 163 7.77 -14.14 6.82
N TRP A 164 6.70 -14.84 7.19
CA TRP A 164 6.07 -14.70 8.50
C TRP A 164 7.05 -15.03 9.63
N ASP A 165 7.74 -16.16 9.51
CA ASP A 165 8.77 -16.58 10.46
C ASP A 165 9.90 -15.54 10.54
N LYS A 166 10.32 -14.95 9.41
CA LYS A 166 11.34 -13.88 9.41
C LYS A 166 10.83 -12.60 10.06
N LEU A 167 9.62 -12.16 9.73
CA LEU A 167 9.01 -10.94 10.27
C LEU A 167 8.97 -11.02 11.80
N THR A 168 8.38 -12.09 12.35
CA THR A 168 8.22 -12.22 13.80
C THR A 168 9.55 -12.43 14.51
N ASN A 169 10.46 -13.23 13.95
CA ASN A 169 11.78 -13.48 14.56
C ASN A 169 12.77 -12.31 14.39
N THR A 170 12.46 -11.32 13.55
CA THR A 170 13.25 -10.09 13.43
C THR A 170 12.73 -9.01 14.37
N LEU A 171 11.41 -8.80 14.40
CA LEU A 171 10.80 -7.73 15.18
C LEU A 171 10.73 -8.04 16.68
N GLN A 172 10.48 -9.28 17.07
CA GLN A 172 10.35 -9.65 18.48
C GLN A 172 11.67 -9.43 19.26
N PRO A 173 12.84 -9.91 18.79
CA PRO A 173 14.10 -9.64 19.49
C PRO A 173 14.48 -8.15 19.47
N TYR A 174 14.08 -7.41 18.42
CA TYR A 174 14.29 -5.97 18.37
C TYR A 174 13.44 -5.23 19.41
N LEU A 175 12.19 -5.63 19.59
CA LEU A 175 11.30 -5.10 20.63
C LEU A 175 11.89 -5.35 22.02
N GLU A 176 12.33 -6.58 22.31
CA GLU A 176 12.99 -6.94 23.58
C GLU A 176 14.26 -6.12 23.83
N LYS A 177 15.07 -5.88 22.78
CA LYS A 177 16.26 -5.03 22.85
C LYS A 177 15.89 -3.59 23.28
N ILE A 178 14.84 -3.01 22.70
CA ILE A 178 14.40 -1.65 23.05
C ILE A 178 13.76 -1.64 24.44
N GLU A 179 12.99 -2.66 24.82
CA GLU A 179 12.39 -2.79 26.15
C GLU A 179 13.46 -2.75 27.25
N LEU A 180 14.53 -3.55 27.10
CA LEU A 180 15.66 -3.58 28.03
C LEU A 180 16.42 -2.24 28.10
N ALA A 181 16.32 -1.42 27.06
CA ALA A 181 16.91 -0.09 27.01
C ALA A 181 15.95 1.02 27.48
N SER A 182 14.64 0.77 27.54
CA SER A 182 13.60 1.79 27.75
C SER A 182 13.79 2.62 29.01
N ASN A 183 14.16 1.99 30.13
CA ASN A 183 14.37 2.67 31.42
C ASN A 183 15.79 3.21 31.60
N LYS A 184 16.66 3.10 30.60
CA LYS A 184 18.02 3.66 30.64
C LYS A 184 18.02 5.10 30.15
N THR A 185 18.98 5.89 30.61
CA THR A 185 19.26 7.22 30.07
C THR A 185 19.52 7.17 28.57
N ASP A 186 18.87 8.03 27.81
CA ASP A 186 19.25 8.36 26.44
C ASP A 186 20.49 9.27 26.47
N GLU A 187 21.64 8.71 26.07
CA GLU A 187 22.93 9.40 26.10
C GLU A 187 22.97 10.58 25.12
N THR A 188 22.29 10.45 23.98
CA THR A 188 22.20 11.51 22.97
C THR A 188 21.40 12.68 23.53
N PHE A 189 20.21 12.40 24.09
CA PHE A 189 19.39 13.42 24.74
C PHE A 189 20.08 14.02 25.97
N GLN A 190 20.78 13.22 26.78
CA GLN A 190 21.54 13.71 27.92
C GLN A 190 22.66 14.68 27.51
N LYS A 191 23.35 14.40 26.41
CA LYS A 191 24.37 15.29 25.86
C LYS A 191 23.76 16.64 25.48
N GLU A 192 22.60 16.62 24.81
CA GLU A 192 21.87 17.84 24.42
C GLU A 192 21.38 18.63 25.64
N VAL A 193 20.83 17.97 26.67
CA VAL A 193 20.46 18.60 27.94
C VAL A 193 21.68 19.27 28.57
N ASN A 194 22.82 18.58 28.65
CA ASN A 194 24.04 19.14 29.21
C ASN A 194 24.54 20.36 28.42
N GLU A 195 24.47 20.32 27.08
CA GLU A 195 24.83 21.46 26.23
C GLU A 195 23.92 22.67 26.46
N VAL A 196 22.61 22.46 26.56
CA VAL A 196 21.64 23.52 26.90
C VAL A 196 21.95 24.12 28.27
N ILE A 197 22.26 23.30 29.27
CA ILE A 197 22.62 23.76 30.62
C ILE A 197 23.96 24.53 30.62
N GLU A 198 24.95 24.09 29.86
CA GLU A 198 26.20 24.84 29.69
C GLU A 198 25.97 26.20 29.03
N ASN A 199 25.12 26.26 28.01
CA ASN A 199 24.74 27.50 27.34
C ASN A 199 24.00 28.45 28.29
N CYS A 200 23.13 27.93 29.16
CA CYS A 200 22.51 28.69 30.23
C CYS A 200 23.55 29.30 31.19
N ASN A 201 24.56 28.53 31.58
CA ASN A 201 25.63 29.01 32.46
C ASN A 201 26.53 30.08 31.83
N LYS A 202 26.64 30.11 30.49
CA LYS A 202 27.48 31.04 29.73
C LYS A 202 26.70 32.23 29.16
N LEU A 203 25.45 32.47 29.59
CA LEU A 203 24.58 33.49 29.01
C LEU A 203 25.25 34.89 29.03
N PRO A 204 25.34 35.58 27.87
CA PRO A 204 25.97 36.90 27.79
C PRO A 204 25.18 37.99 28.53
N SER A 205 23.90 37.73 28.79
CA SER A 205 22.96 38.62 29.45
C SER A 205 23.16 38.73 30.97
N ILE A 206 23.98 37.87 31.55
CA ILE A 206 24.35 37.93 32.97
C ILE A 206 25.45 39.00 33.13
N PRO A 207 25.28 39.99 34.03
CA PRO A 207 26.28 41.04 34.23
C PRO A 207 27.59 40.42 34.71
N LYS A 208 28.72 40.77 34.09
CA LYS A 208 30.03 40.19 34.44
C LYS A 208 30.84 41.03 35.43
N SER A 209 30.43 42.28 35.67
CA SER A 209 31.19 43.23 36.49
C SER A 209 30.27 44.17 37.27
N VAL A 210 30.81 44.69 38.36
CA VAL A 210 30.16 45.69 39.22
C VAL A 210 29.97 47.01 38.46
N GLU A 211 30.91 47.35 37.58
CA GLU A 211 30.92 48.54 36.72
C GLU A 211 29.74 48.55 35.75
N GLN A 212 29.39 47.40 35.20
CA GLN A 212 28.24 47.26 34.31
C GLN A 212 26.94 47.53 35.06
N ILE A 213 26.81 47.01 36.29
CA ILE A 213 25.67 47.28 37.17
C ILE A 213 25.60 48.77 37.54
N LYS A 214 26.74 49.41 37.87
CA LYS A 214 26.79 50.86 38.16
C LYS A 214 26.33 51.69 36.95
N LYS A 215 26.77 51.33 35.73
CA LYS A 215 26.32 51.98 34.48
C LYS A 215 24.81 51.81 34.27
N ASP A 216 24.28 50.60 34.42
CA ASP A 216 22.85 50.34 34.24
C ASP A 216 22.00 51.01 35.32
N ARG A 217 22.48 51.06 36.57
CA ARG A 217 21.85 51.83 37.64
C ARG A 217 21.77 53.31 37.28
N ASN A 218 22.84 53.90 36.76
CA ASN A 218 22.85 55.31 36.37
C ASN A 218 21.86 55.60 35.23
N ARG A 219 21.67 54.64 34.31
CA ARG A 219 20.68 54.74 33.23
C ARG A 219 19.24 54.56 33.71
N LEU A 220 19.01 53.66 34.66
CA LEU A 220 17.66 53.24 35.10
C LEU A 220 17.18 53.97 36.37
N GLY A 221 18.04 54.75 37.02
CA GLY A 221 17.71 55.57 38.19
C GLY A 221 17.99 54.90 39.54
N SER A 222 17.91 53.57 39.63
CA SER A 222 18.18 52.86 40.89
C SER A 222 18.68 51.41 40.68
N TYR A 223 19.25 50.83 41.74
CA TYR A 223 19.74 49.45 41.75
C TYR A 223 18.60 48.43 41.68
N THR A 224 17.41 48.77 42.19
CA THR A 224 16.22 47.91 42.14
C THR A 224 15.77 47.73 40.69
N GLU A 225 15.65 48.81 39.93
CA GLU A 225 15.27 48.79 38.51
C GLU A 225 16.33 48.09 37.66
N ALA A 226 17.62 48.30 37.95
CA ALA A 226 18.71 47.57 37.30
C ALA A 226 18.58 46.06 37.55
N TYR A 227 18.38 45.65 38.80
CA TYR A 227 18.19 44.25 39.17
C TYR A 227 16.96 43.63 38.50
N SER A 228 15.81 44.30 38.56
CA SER A 228 14.57 43.84 37.91
C SER A 228 14.73 43.68 36.40
N ARG A 229 15.44 44.61 35.75
CA ARG A 229 15.75 44.49 34.31
C ARG A 229 16.58 43.24 34.02
N TYR A 230 17.64 42.99 34.79
CA TYR A 230 18.47 41.80 34.61
C TYR A 230 17.67 40.51 34.80
N LEU A 231 16.81 40.45 35.82
CA LEU A 231 15.90 39.33 36.02
C LEU A 231 15.00 39.08 34.80
N HIS A 232 14.41 40.11 34.20
CA HIS A 232 13.59 39.95 32.99
C HIS A 232 14.39 39.44 31.78
N ILE A 233 15.62 39.94 31.59
CA ILE A 233 16.48 39.52 30.48
C ILE A 233 16.88 38.05 30.67
N VAL A 234 17.41 37.70 31.85
CA VAL A 234 17.81 36.32 32.18
C VAL A 234 16.61 35.36 32.01
N ARG A 235 15.43 35.75 32.50
CA ARG A 235 14.19 34.98 32.33
C ARG A 235 13.86 34.68 30.86
N THR A 236 14.02 35.70 30.02
CA THR A 236 13.73 35.61 28.59
C THR A 236 14.74 34.72 27.88
N ASP A 237 16.02 34.90 28.18
CA ASP A 237 17.08 34.15 27.49
C ASP A 237 17.17 32.70 27.94
N LEU A 238 16.97 32.42 29.24
CA LEU A 238 16.80 31.04 29.71
C LEU A 238 15.66 30.35 28.99
N SER A 239 14.49 31.00 28.86
CA SER A 239 13.33 30.38 28.19
C SER A 239 13.64 29.98 26.75
N LYS A 240 14.46 30.75 26.03
CA LYS A 240 14.85 30.46 24.64
C LYS A 240 15.73 29.22 24.51
N GLN A 241 16.61 28.98 25.49
CA GLN A 241 17.55 27.85 25.43
C GLN A 241 16.84 26.50 25.42
N PHE A 242 15.67 26.40 26.07
CA PHE A 242 14.91 25.15 26.17
C PHE A 242 13.91 24.91 25.03
N LEU A 243 13.78 25.84 24.07
CA LEU A 243 12.76 25.76 23.00
C LEU A 243 12.97 24.62 22.01
N PHE A 244 14.19 24.11 21.87
CA PHE A 244 14.57 23.16 20.82
C PHE A 244 14.80 21.73 21.33
N LEU A 245 14.66 21.50 22.64
CA LEU A 245 14.88 20.18 23.24
C LEU A 245 13.85 19.14 22.77
N ASP A 246 12.65 19.57 22.39
CA ASP A 246 11.61 18.70 21.85
C ASP A 246 12.00 18.10 20.51
N GLY A 247 12.63 18.88 19.62
CA GLY A 247 13.15 18.40 18.35
C GLY A 247 14.15 17.26 18.52
N LYS A 248 14.97 17.29 19.59
CA LYS A 248 15.94 16.23 19.88
C LYS A 248 15.31 14.92 20.34
N ILE A 249 14.16 14.99 21.01
CA ILE A 249 13.37 13.80 21.33
C ILE A 249 12.83 13.20 20.03
N GLN A 250 12.33 14.05 19.13
CA GLN A 250 11.85 13.60 17.82
C GLN A 250 12.95 12.96 16.97
N ASP A 251 14.16 13.55 16.94
CA ASP A 251 15.33 12.98 16.24
C ASP A 251 15.65 11.54 16.74
N SER A 252 15.54 11.29 18.05
CA SER A 252 15.75 9.97 18.65
C SER A 252 14.67 8.97 18.18
N LEU A 253 13.41 9.38 18.15
CA LEU A 253 12.30 8.56 17.64
C LEU A 253 12.45 8.25 16.16
N ASP A 254 12.85 9.24 15.36
CA ASP A 254 13.04 9.12 13.92
C ASP A 254 14.21 8.18 13.57
N THR A 255 15.23 8.12 14.44
CA THR A 255 16.30 7.11 14.36
C THR A 255 15.73 5.69 14.52
N VAL A 256 14.87 5.48 15.53
CA VAL A 256 14.22 4.17 15.76
C VAL A 256 13.29 3.79 14.61
N LYS A 257 12.52 4.74 14.05
CA LYS A 257 11.71 4.49 12.84
C LYS A 257 12.58 4.05 11.67
N SER A 258 13.74 4.68 11.49
CA SER A 258 14.68 4.33 10.42
C SER A 258 15.26 2.93 10.60
N GLU A 259 15.58 2.53 11.84
CA GLU A 259 16.00 1.16 12.16
C GLU A 259 14.89 0.14 11.83
N ILE A 260 13.63 0.42 12.18
CA ILE A 260 12.50 -0.45 11.82
C ILE A 260 12.32 -0.56 10.32
N ALA A 261 12.38 0.57 9.61
CA ALA A 261 12.29 0.57 8.16
C ALA A 261 13.38 -0.32 7.54
N TRP A 262 14.62 -0.20 8.04
CA TRP A 262 15.74 -1.04 7.62
C TRP A 262 15.51 -2.53 7.90
N LEU A 263 15.03 -2.90 9.10
CA LEU A 263 14.69 -4.29 9.42
C LEU A 263 13.63 -4.85 8.45
N LEU A 264 12.61 -4.07 8.13
CA LEU A 264 11.57 -4.49 7.19
C LEU A 264 12.09 -4.62 5.76
N THR A 265 12.95 -3.69 5.30
CA THR A 265 13.44 -3.73 3.92
C THR A 265 14.47 -4.81 3.70
N ASP A 266 15.44 -4.95 4.60
CA ASP A 266 16.66 -5.72 4.36
C ASP A 266 16.59 -7.11 5.00
N GLU A 267 16.18 -7.20 6.27
CA GLU A 267 16.09 -8.49 6.99
C GLU A 267 14.82 -9.27 6.59
N VAL A 268 13.68 -8.58 6.55
CA VAL A 268 12.38 -9.16 6.18
C VAL A 268 12.16 -9.18 4.66
N GLN A 269 13.01 -8.51 3.89
CA GLN A 269 13.05 -8.52 2.41
C GLN A 269 11.86 -7.82 1.73
N LEU A 270 11.25 -6.82 2.38
CA LEU A 270 10.23 -5.97 1.75
C LEU A 270 10.82 -4.85 0.87
N GLY A 271 12.16 -4.71 0.83
CA GLY A 271 12.85 -3.65 0.09
C GLY A 271 12.66 -3.67 -1.42
N GLY A 272 12.15 -4.77 -2.00
CA GLY A 272 11.81 -4.86 -3.42
C GLY A 272 10.51 -4.12 -3.81
N LEU A 273 9.69 -3.71 -2.84
CA LEU A 273 8.40 -3.05 -3.09
C LEU A 273 8.54 -1.64 -3.69
N THR A 274 9.57 -0.92 -3.28
CA THR A 274 9.83 0.49 -3.60
C THR A 274 11.32 0.79 -3.48
N ASP A 275 11.81 1.86 -4.12
CA ASP A 275 13.19 2.36 -3.95
C ASP A 275 13.33 3.30 -2.73
N VAL A 276 12.20 3.69 -2.13
CA VAL A 276 12.15 4.55 -0.94
C VAL A 276 12.70 3.80 0.28
N ARG A 277 13.45 4.48 1.14
CA ARG A 277 14.13 3.91 2.32
C ARG A 277 13.88 4.75 3.57
N GLU A 278 14.35 4.26 4.71
CA GLU A 278 14.22 4.93 6.01
C GLU A 278 12.76 5.24 6.37
N ILE A 279 12.50 6.36 7.05
CA ILE A 279 11.16 6.75 7.54
C ILE A 279 10.14 6.83 6.40
N ASP A 280 10.58 7.25 5.21
CA ASP A 280 9.70 7.37 4.04
C ASP A 280 9.19 6.00 3.55
N PHE A 281 9.90 4.90 3.83
CA PHE A 281 9.40 3.56 3.53
C PHE A 281 8.15 3.23 4.36
N LEU A 282 8.14 3.59 5.65
CA LEU A 282 6.99 3.37 6.53
C LEU A 282 5.76 4.15 6.04
N LYS A 283 5.98 5.40 5.59
CA LYS A 283 4.94 6.23 4.99
C LYS A 283 4.45 5.64 3.67
N TRP A 284 5.36 5.18 2.81
CA TRP A 284 5.01 4.53 1.56
C TRP A 284 4.13 3.31 1.78
N MET A 285 4.47 2.44 2.75
CA MET A 285 3.65 1.29 3.14
C MET A 285 2.25 1.74 3.60
N ALA A 286 2.17 2.75 4.48
CA ALA A 286 0.91 3.28 4.96
C ALA A 286 -0.03 3.78 3.85
N ASP A 287 0.53 4.32 2.76
CA ASP A 287 -0.20 4.84 1.61
C ASP A 287 -0.61 3.73 0.62
N HIS A 288 0.22 2.70 0.44
CA HIS A 288 0.04 1.66 -0.59
C HIS A 288 -0.64 0.39 -0.09
N ILE A 289 -0.77 0.19 1.22
CA ILE A 289 -1.60 -0.89 1.77
C ILE A 289 -3.09 -0.58 1.47
N PRO A 290 -3.86 -1.52 0.91
CA PRO A 290 -5.29 -1.38 0.67
C PRO A 290 -6.10 -1.01 1.92
N GLY A 291 -7.21 -0.28 1.76
CA GLY A 291 -8.00 0.24 2.88
C GLY A 291 -8.81 -0.80 3.65
N ASP A 292 -9.07 -1.93 3.02
CA ASP A 292 -9.72 -3.13 3.54
C ASP A 292 -8.84 -3.92 4.52
N LEU A 293 -7.50 -3.77 4.44
CA LEU A 293 -6.55 -4.35 5.38
C LEU A 293 -6.33 -3.41 6.58
N ILE A 294 -7.36 -3.30 7.42
CA ILE A 294 -7.50 -2.26 8.45
C ILE A 294 -6.32 -2.30 9.44
N ASN A 295 -6.01 -3.48 9.99
CA ASN A 295 -5.00 -3.61 11.05
C ASN A 295 -3.60 -3.35 10.51
N LEU A 296 -3.27 -3.96 9.37
CA LEU A 296 -1.98 -3.77 8.70
C LEU A 296 -1.76 -2.30 8.31
N LYS A 297 -2.74 -1.67 7.66
CA LYS A 297 -2.65 -0.26 7.27
C LYS A 297 -2.53 0.66 8.47
N LEU A 298 -3.30 0.39 9.52
CA LEU A 298 -3.28 1.19 10.73
C LEU A 298 -1.94 1.08 11.45
N GLY A 299 -1.30 -0.10 11.50
CA GLY A 299 0.06 -0.25 12.03
C GLY A 299 1.05 0.69 11.36
N PHE A 300 1.14 0.65 10.03
CA PHE A 300 2.05 1.52 9.27
C PHE A 300 1.68 3.01 9.36
N LYS A 301 0.38 3.35 9.39
CA LYS A 301 -0.07 4.74 9.61
C LYS A 301 0.33 5.25 10.99
N THR A 302 0.14 4.45 12.03
CA THR A 302 0.44 4.84 13.41
C THR A 302 1.92 5.14 13.57
N ILE A 303 2.81 4.24 13.14
CA ILE A 303 4.25 4.45 13.29
C ILE A 303 4.78 5.59 12.40
N SER A 304 4.30 5.72 11.17
CA SER A 304 4.75 6.79 10.26
C SER A 304 4.29 8.18 10.70
N ALA A 305 3.09 8.29 11.27
CA ALA A 305 2.54 9.54 11.79
C ALA A 305 2.92 9.81 13.27
N PHE A 306 3.64 8.90 13.93
CA PHE A 306 3.98 9.03 15.34
C PHE A 306 4.95 10.19 15.55
N ASN A 307 4.43 11.34 15.98
CA ASN A 307 5.22 12.51 16.33
C ASN A 307 4.82 12.96 17.72
N VAL A 308 5.81 13.33 18.54
CA VAL A 308 5.53 13.73 19.93
C VAL A 308 6.04 15.15 20.17
N SER A 309 5.11 16.05 20.48
CA SER A 309 5.45 17.43 20.87
C SER A 309 5.66 17.50 22.39
N TYR A 310 6.87 17.22 22.85
CA TYR A 310 7.25 17.41 24.26
C TYR A 310 7.50 18.88 24.64
N ALA A 311 7.45 19.80 23.66
CA ALA A 311 7.63 21.23 23.89
C ALA A 311 6.75 21.75 25.04
N GLY A 312 5.46 21.36 25.08
CA GLY A 312 4.55 21.81 26.13
C GLY A 312 4.93 21.32 27.53
N ILE A 313 5.40 20.08 27.66
CA ILE A 313 5.81 19.48 28.94
C ILE A 313 7.11 20.13 29.43
N ILE A 314 8.13 20.16 28.56
CA ILE A 314 9.44 20.76 28.85
C ILE A 314 9.26 22.24 29.19
N GLN A 315 8.50 22.99 28.38
CA GLN A 315 8.22 24.39 28.66
C GLN A 315 7.49 24.57 29.99
N ARG A 316 6.48 23.75 30.29
CA ARG A 316 5.75 23.85 31.57
C ARG A 316 6.68 23.66 32.76
N GLN A 317 7.51 22.61 32.76
CA GLN A 317 8.44 22.31 33.85
C GLN A 317 9.50 23.41 34.00
N VAL A 318 10.18 23.76 32.90
CA VAL A 318 11.18 24.83 32.89
C VAL A 318 10.56 26.17 33.32
N ARG A 319 9.34 26.49 32.86
CA ARG A 319 8.68 27.76 33.17
C ARG A 319 8.33 27.89 34.65
N GLN A 320 8.03 26.80 35.34
CA GLN A 320 7.81 26.82 36.80
C GLN A 320 9.04 27.33 37.56
N HIS A 321 10.24 26.98 37.09
CA HIS A 321 11.50 27.46 37.67
C HIS A 321 11.84 28.87 37.20
N ILE A 322 11.73 29.14 35.90
CA ILE A 322 12.01 30.45 35.31
C ILE A 322 11.10 31.55 35.88
N ASN A 323 9.84 31.25 36.20
CA ASN A 323 8.91 32.20 36.82
C ASN A 323 9.40 32.70 38.20
N ARG A 324 10.32 31.99 38.84
CA ARG A 324 10.93 32.38 40.13
C ARG A 324 11.91 33.56 39.99
N LEU A 325 12.29 33.91 38.76
CA LEU A 325 13.03 35.12 38.40
C LEU A 325 12.12 36.35 38.23
N THR A 326 10.85 36.30 38.61
CA THR A 326 9.98 37.48 38.51
C THR A 326 10.37 38.49 39.60
N PRO A 327 10.60 39.78 39.27
CA PRO A 327 11.04 40.78 40.25
C PRO A 327 10.15 40.88 41.50
N ASP A 328 8.83 40.79 41.35
CA ASP A 328 7.88 40.87 42.47
C ASP A 328 8.06 39.71 43.46
N LYS A 329 8.48 38.54 42.98
CA LYS A 329 8.76 37.34 43.80
C LYS A 329 10.21 37.31 44.31
N ASN A 330 11.04 38.25 43.87
CA ASN A 330 12.43 38.34 44.23
C ASN A 330 12.86 39.80 44.39
N PRO A 331 12.49 40.47 45.49
CA PRO A 331 12.91 41.85 45.72
C PRO A 331 14.41 41.92 45.99
N LEU A 332 15.05 43.03 45.61
CA LEU A 332 16.49 43.25 45.80
C LEU A 332 16.90 43.23 47.28
N ASN A 333 16.14 43.89 48.15
CA ASN A 333 16.40 43.93 49.59
C ASN A 333 15.45 42.97 50.31
N LEU A 334 15.98 42.10 51.17
CA LEU A 334 15.17 41.41 52.17
C LEU A 334 14.95 42.34 53.37
N THR A 335 13.71 42.44 53.85
CA THR A 335 13.40 43.00 55.17
C THR A 335 12.94 41.89 56.10
N PRO A 336 13.08 42.04 57.43
CA PRO A 336 12.52 41.08 58.39
C PRO A 336 11.03 40.79 58.14
N ASP A 337 10.24 41.82 57.80
CA ASP A 337 8.82 41.67 57.51
C ASP A 337 8.56 40.82 56.26
N ILE A 338 9.35 41.01 55.20
CA ILE A 338 9.28 40.20 53.98
C ILE A 338 9.67 38.75 54.26
N VAL A 339 10.70 38.52 55.09
CA VAL A 339 11.08 37.17 55.50
C VAL A 339 9.95 36.51 56.26
N MET A 340 9.33 37.20 57.22
CA MET A 340 8.19 36.67 57.98
C MET A 340 6.99 36.37 57.09
N LEU A 341 6.66 37.23 56.13
CA LEU A 341 5.59 36.97 55.17
C LEU A 341 5.87 35.72 54.31
N LEU A 342 7.10 35.56 53.82
CA LEU A 342 7.49 34.38 53.05
C LEU A 342 7.44 33.11 53.90
N LEU A 343 7.76 33.19 55.19
CA LEU A 343 7.63 32.07 56.12
C LEU A 343 6.18 31.63 56.35
N GLU A 344 5.27 32.58 56.48
CA GLU A 344 3.82 32.34 56.64
C GLU A 344 3.18 31.77 55.37
N GLU A 345 3.68 32.13 54.18
CA GLU A 345 3.24 31.52 52.92
C GLU A 345 3.74 30.07 52.76
N MET A 346 4.84 29.73 53.43
CA MET A 346 5.51 28.43 53.25
C MET A 346 5.06 27.38 54.26
N PHE A 347 4.63 27.80 55.44
CA PHE A 347 4.31 26.91 56.55
C PHE A 347 3.13 27.43 57.38
N ASP A 348 2.44 26.52 58.07
CA ASP A 348 1.39 26.91 59.02
C ASP A 348 2.01 27.79 60.14
N PRO A 349 1.49 29.02 60.37
CA PRO A 349 1.97 29.93 61.41
C PRO A 349 2.00 29.32 62.81
N GLN A 350 1.17 28.30 63.09
CA GLN A 350 1.12 27.59 64.36
C GLN A 350 2.23 26.55 64.52
N GLN A 351 2.76 25.98 63.41
CA GLN A 351 3.80 24.95 63.45
C GLN A 351 5.20 25.50 63.79
N LEU A 352 5.47 26.78 63.49
CA LEU A 352 6.80 27.39 63.61
C LEU A 352 6.87 28.53 64.62
N ASP A 353 5.84 28.74 65.45
CA ASP A 353 5.79 29.83 66.45
C ASP A 353 6.06 31.22 65.82
N ILE A 354 5.69 31.40 64.53
CA ILE A 354 6.02 32.58 63.71
C ILE A 354 5.47 33.87 64.33
N ASN A 355 4.28 33.78 64.94
CA ASN A 355 3.64 34.90 65.64
C ASN A 355 4.46 35.40 66.84
N LYS A 356 5.12 34.52 67.59
CA LYS A 356 6.02 34.93 68.70
C LYS A 356 7.28 35.60 68.16
N MET A 357 7.86 35.06 67.09
CA MET A 357 9.01 35.68 66.45
C MET A 357 8.67 37.07 65.91
N ARG A 358 7.53 37.26 65.25
CA ARG A 358 7.11 38.58 64.74
C ARG A 358 6.97 39.60 65.88
N ALA A 359 6.43 39.21 67.04
CA ALA A 359 6.31 40.09 68.20
C ALA A 359 7.66 40.59 68.75
N MET A 360 8.77 39.87 68.48
CA MET A 360 10.11 40.24 68.93
C MET A 360 10.84 41.20 67.98
N SER A 361 10.26 41.55 66.82
CA SER A 361 10.91 42.38 65.79
C SER A 361 12.37 41.96 65.46
N PRO A 362 12.62 40.68 65.10
CA PRO A 362 13.97 40.14 65.00
C PRO A 362 14.71 40.68 63.77
N THR A 363 16.03 40.73 63.87
CA THR A 363 16.90 40.98 62.71
C THR A 363 16.93 39.77 61.78
N ILE A 364 17.32 39.96 60.52
CA ILE A 364 17.44 38.84 59.55
C ILE A 364 18.44 37.78 60.05
N GLU A 365 19.48 38.18 60.77
CA GLU A 365 20.46 37.27 61.37
C GLU A 365 19.86 36.43 62.52
N GLN A 366 18.99 37.04 63.33
CA GLN A 366 18.26 36.32 64.37
C GLN A 366 17.25 35.33 63.76
N ILE A 367 16.54 35.72 62.69
CA ILE A 367 15.64 34.82 61.97
C ILE A 367 16.44 33.68 61.34
N LYS A 368 17.58 33.97 60.69
CA LYS A 368 18.47 32.98 60.09
C LYS A 368 18.96 31.96 61.11
N ASN A 369 19.53 32.41 62.23
CA ASN A 369 20.05 31.52 63.27
C ASN A 369 18.95 30.65 63.89
N TRP A 370 17.75 31.21 64.05
CA TRP A 370 16.59 30.43 64.46
C TRP A 370 16.23 29.38 63.41
N TRP A 371 16.22 29.79 62.14
CA TRP A 371 15.91 28.94 60.99
C TRP A 371 16.88 27.77 60.88
N GLU A 372 18.20 28.00 60.85
CA GLU A 372 19.23 26.94 60.78
C GLU A 372 19.12 25.92 61.92
N LYS A 373 18.64 26.34 63.09
CA LYS A 373 18.45 25.46 64.25
C LYS A 373 17.22 24.55 64.14
N HIS A 374 16.17 24.98 63.44
CA HIS A 374 14.89 24.26 63.35
C HIS A 374 14.63 23.62 61.98
N LEU A 375 15.27 24.14 60.92
CA LEU A 375 15.11 23.73 59.53
C LEU A 375 15.54 22.29 59.23
N PRO A 376 16.65 21.74 59.78
CA PRO A 376 17.05 20.36 59.50
C PRO A 376 16.00 19.33 59.95
N GLY A 377 15.26 19.63 61.02
CA GLY A 377 14.15 18.78 61.49
C GLY A 377 12.93 18.80 60.58
N LEU A 378 12.65 19.94 59.93
CA LEU A 378 11.54 20.10 58.99
C LEU A 378 11.85 19.59 57.57
N LEU A 379 13.09 19.73 57.10
CA LEU A 379 13.50 19.29 55.75
C LEU A 379 13.70 17.77 55.64
N ASN A 380 13.98 17.09 56.76
CA ASN A 380 14.16 15.64 56.83
C ASN A 380 12.83 14.87 56.97
N SER A 381 11.69 15.56 56.98
CA SER A 381 10.38 14.92 56.86
C SER A 381 10.17 14.47 55.41
N ASP A 382 9.83 13.20 55.22
CA ASP A 382 9.44 12.64 53.93
C ASP A 382 8.12 13.27 53.39
N ASP A 383 7.36 13.95 54.26
CA ASP A 383 6.06 14.54 53.94
C ASP A 383 6.12 15.96 53.38
N LEU A 384 7.29 16.62 53.36
CA LEU A 384 7.42 17.99 52.87
C LEU A 384 7.57 18.02 51.33
N PRO A 385 6.66 18.65 50.56
CA PRO A 385 6.78 18.76 49.10
C PRO A 385 8.10 19.41 48.67
N ASP A 386 8.65 18.95 47.54
CA ASP A 386 9.89 19.49 46.95
C ASP A 386 9.86 21.02 46.76
N GLU A 387 8.67 21.57 46.49
CA GLU A 387 8.47 23.02 46.38
C GLU A 387 8.70 23.74 47.73
N GLN A 388 8.26 23.17 48.85
CA GLN A 388 8.49 23.73 50.19
C GLN A 388 9.94 23.57 50.62
N LYS A 389 10.57 22.42 50.35
CA LYS A 389 12.02 22.20 50.59
C LYS A 389 12.85 23.24 49.83
N PHE A 390 12.50 23.48 48.57
CA PHE A 390 13.14 24.49 47.74
C PHE A 390 12.93 25.92 48.25
N LYS A 391 11.67 26.32 48.51
CA LYS A 391 11.37 27.68 49.00
C LYS A 391 12.16 27.97 50.29
N SER A 392 12.31 26.95 51.13
CA SER A 392 13.06 26.98 52.39
C SER A 392 14.56 27.17 52.20
N GLN A 393 15.18 26.41 51.30
CA GLN A 393 16.58 26.58 50.95
C GLN A 393 16.84 27.93 50.27
N LEU A 394 15.97 28.37 49.37
CA LEU A 394 16.07 29.66 48.71
C LEU A 394 15.94 30.81 49.72
N LEU A 395 15.02 30.73 50.69
CA LEU A 395 14.88 31.75 51.72
C LEU A 395 16.10 31.78 52.64
N LEU A 396 16.62 30.62 53.06
CA LEU A 396 17.86 30.56 53.84
C LEU A 396 19.03 31.19 53.08
N LEU A 397 19.20 30.85 51.81
CA LEU A 397 20.25 31.40 50.94
C LEU A 397 20.08 32.92 50.72
N LYS A 398 18.84 33.43 50.70
CA LYS A 398 18.52 34.86 50.67
C LYS A 398 18.86 35.56 51.99
N MET A 399 18.57 34.94 53.14
CA MET A 399 18.90 35.47 54.47
C MET A 399 20.41 35.50 54.70
N GLU A 400 21.12 34.42 54.37
CA GLU A 400 22.58 34.36 54.37
C GLU A 400 23.21 35.49 53.57
N GLN A 401 22.66 35.77 52.38
CA GLN A 401 23.15 36.87 51.56
C GLN A 401 22.92 38.22 52.20
N GLU A 402 21.74 38.49 52.76
CA GLU A 402 21.47 39.79 53.37
C GLU A 402 22.37 40.02 54.60
N VAL A 403 22.65 38.96 55.37
CA VAL A 403 23.59 38.99 56.50
C VAL A 403 25.04 39.16 56.03
N SER A 404 25.50 38.37 55.06
CA SER A 404 26.89 38.45 54.55
C SER A 404 27.18 39.71 53.74
N SER A 405 26.16 40.29 53.11
CA SER A 405 26.33 41.46 52.26
C SER A 405 26.02 42.78 52.96
N ASN A 406 25.71 42.76 54.27
CA ASN A 406 25.38 43.96 55.04
C ASN A 406 26.49 45.04 54.98
N ASN A 407 27.73 44.64 54.68
CA ASN A 407 28.90 45.51 54.48
C ASN A 407 29.33 45.70 53.00
N ALA A 408 28.69 45.04 52.04
CA ALA A 408 29.05 45.10 50.62
C ALA A 408 28.44 46.32 49.91
N GLU A 409 29.11 46.85 48.89
CA GLU A 409 28.58 47.94 48.07
C GLU A 409 27.29 47.47 47.36
N LYS A 410 26.27 48.33 47.23
CA LYS A 410 24.96 47.96 46.64
C LYS A 410 25.07 47.33 45.26
N SER A 411 26.05 47.72 44.45
CA SER A 411 26.32 47.15 43.13
C SER A 411 26.85 45.71 43.20
N GLU A 412 27.63 45.38 44.23
CA GLU A 412 28.15 44.03 44.48
C GLU A 412 27.03 43.11 44.99
N LYS A 413 26.14 43.62 45.84
CA LYS A 413 24.90 42.93 46.25
C LYS A 413 24.08 42.47 45.04
N VAL A 414 23.83 43.38 44.09
CA VAL A 414 23.08 43.09 42.86
C VAL A 414 23.78 42.00 42.03
N LEU A 415 25.09 42.10 41.86
CA LEU A 415 25.88 41.13 41.09
C LEU A 415 25.78 39.71 41.67
N ILE A 416 26.04 39.58 42.97
CA ILE A 416 26.02 38.31 43.69
C ILE A 416 24.62 37.68 43.60
N LYS A 417 23.58 38.48 43.80
CA LYS A 417 22.20 38.01 43.83
C LYS A 417 21.74 37.49 42.46
N ILE A 418 22.08 38.19 41.37
CA ILE A 418 21.76 37.74 40.00
C ILE A 418 22.46 36.41 39.69
N HIS A 419 23.75 36.26 40.01
CA HIS A 419 24.47 35.02 39.72
C HIS A 419 23.94 33.83 40.52
N LYS A 420 23.68 34.02 41.82
CA LYS A 420 23.18 32.96 42.69
C LYS A 420 21.79 32.49 42.27
N ILE A 421 20.86 33.42 42.01
CA ILE A 421 19.51 33.05 41.60
C ILE A 421 19.48 32.42 40.21
N HIS A 422 20.31 32.91 39.29
CA HIS A 422 20.48 32.31 37.97
C HIS A 422 20.95 30.87 38.10
N LYS A 423 22.05 30.64 38.83
CA LYS A 423 22.61 29.30 39.03
C LYS A 423 21.57 28.35 39.63
N LEU A 424 20.87 28.79 40.67
CA LEU A 424 19.84 27.97 41.31
C LEU A 424 18.71 27.57 40.35
N VAL A 425 18.24 28.50 39.52
CA VAL A 425 17.20 28.21 38.52
C VAL A 425 17.70 27.23 37.47
N VAL A 426 18.96 27.38 37.01
CA VAL A 426 19.57 26.45 36.07
C VAL A 426 19.73 25.05 36.68
N ASP A 427 20.20 24.95 37.91
CA ASP A 427 20.36 23.67 38.63
C ASP A 427 19.02 22.95 38.81
N LEU A 428 17.94 23.70 39.06
CA LEU A 428 16.58 23.14 39.12
C LEU A 428 16.05 22.67 37.77
N CYS A 429 16.23 23.49 36.71
CA CYS A 429 15.87 23.07 35.37
C CYS A 429 16.61 21.79 34.99
N LYS A 430 17.91 21.70 35.32
CA LYS A 430 18.69 20.48 35.10
C LYS A 430 18.09 19.29 35.88
N SER A 431 17.82 19.45 37.17
CA SER A 431 17.29 18.37 38.00
C SER A 431 15.96 17.81 37.49
N ASP A 432 15.08 18.64 36.90
CA ASP A 432 13.83 18.16 36.33
C ASP A 432 14.01 17.56 34.93
N LEU A 433 14.90 18.12 34.11
CA LEU A 433 15.25 17.53 32.81
C LEU A 433 15.97 16.18 32.96
N ASP A 434 16.77 16.01 34.02
CA ASP A 434 17.45 14.77 34.35
C ASP A 434 16.44 13.63 34.61
N LYS A 435 15.23 13.95 35.09
CA LYS A 435 14.13 12.97 35.27
C LYS A 435 13.52 12.52 33.94
N LEU A 436 13.67 13.32 32.88
CA LEU A 436 13.15 13.02 31.54
C LEU A 436 14.15 12.27 30.67
N LEU A 437 15.34 11.94 31.18
CA LEU A 437 16.41 11.35 30.35
C LEU A 437 16.09 9.97 29.78
N SER A 438 15.16 9.22 30.39
CA SER A 438 14.68 7.93 29.86
C SER A 438 13.48 8.06 28.91
N GLU A 439 12.79 9.20 28.91
CA GLU A 439 11.55 9.41 28.15
C GLU A 439 11.69 9.11 26.65
N PRO A 440 12.76 9.54 25.95
CA PRO A 440 12.89 9.23 24.52
C PRO A 440 12.87 7.72 24.24
N LYS A 441 13.53 6.93 25.09
CA LYS A 441 13.59 5.47 24.96
C LYS A 441 12.29 4.79 25.38
N GLN A 442 11.58 5.33 26.37
CA GLN A 442 10.24 4.84 26.76
C GLN A 442 9.21 5.11 25.66
N LEU A 443 9.25 6.29 25.04
CA LEU A 443 8.39 6.63 23.90
C LEU A 443 8.72 5.78 22.68
N ALA A 444 10.02 5.58 22.39
CA ALA A 444 10.46 4.68 21.34
C ALA A 444 9.90 3.28 21.57
N TYR A 445 10.07 2.72 22.77
CA TYR A 445 9.52 1.41 23.13
C TYR A 445 8.01 1.34 22.90
N ALA A 446 7.24 2.31 23.44
CA ALA A 446 5.79 2.33 23.27
C ALA A 446 5.36 2.41 21.80
N MET A 447 6.06 3.22 20.99
CA MET A 447 5.83 3.33 19.54
C MET A 447 6.10 2.01 18.83
N VAL A 448 7.23 1.35 19.13
CA VAL A 448 7.60 0.07 18.50
C VAL A 448 6.67 -1.05 18.96
N ALA A 449 6.33 -1.11 20.25
CA ALA A 449 5.43 -2.12 20.81
C ALA A 449 4.05 -2.06 20.14
N GLU A 450 3.44 -0.87 20.08
CA GLU A 450 2.15 -0.66 19.42
C GLU A 450 2.21 -1.04 17.93
N PHE A 451 3.32 -0.75 17.25
CA PHE A 451 3.53 -1.14 15.87
C PHE A 451 3.59 -2.66 15.72
N VAL A 452 4.45 -3.34 16.49
CA VAL A 452 4.64 -4.79 16.47
C VAL A 452 3.34 -5.51 16.80
N ASP A 453 2.60 -5.06 17.82
CA ASP A 453 1.29 -5.59 18.19
C ASP A 453 0.32 -5.56 17.02
N ARG A 454 0.26 -4.44 16.30
CA ARG A 454 -0.63 -4.28 15.15
C ARG A 454 -0.26 -5.13 13.94
N ILE A 455 1.04 -5.33 13.69
CA ILE A 455 1.50 -6.03 12.48
C ILE A 455 1.84 -7.51 12.70
N SER A 456 1.88 -7.97 13.95
CA SER A 456 2.25 -9.35 14.32
C SER A 456 1.19 -10.07 15.16
N TYR A 457 0.42 -9.34 15.99
CA TYR A 457 -0.47 -9.95 17.00
C TYR A 457 -1.95 -9.54 16.89
N ALA A 458 -2.29 -8.55 16.06
CA ALA A 458 -3.67 -8.16 15.83
C ALA A 458 -4.51 -9.32 15.25
N GLU A 459 -5.81 -9.29 15.51
CA GLU A 459 -6.75 -10.25 14.94
C GLU A 459 -6.68 -10.21 13.41
N ASP A 460 -6.69 -11.39 12.78
CA ASP A 460 -6.61 -11.60 11.33
C ASP A 460 -5.35 -11.01 10.64
N ILE A 461 -4.35 -10.54 11.39
CA ILE A 461 -3.19 -9.86 10.79
C ILE A 461 -2.38 -10.74 9.86
N LYS A 462 -2.35 -12.05 10.14
CA LYS A 462 -1.67 -13.01 9.28
C LYS A 462 -2.41 -13.16 7.95
N ASP A 463 -3.74 -13.11 7.98
CA ASP A 463 -4.56 -13.15 6.77
C ASP A 463 -4.45 -11.82 6.00
N ASP A 464 -4.38 -10.68 6.70
CA ASP A 464 -4.09 -9.37 6.07
C ASP A 464 -2.76 -9.39 5.30
N TRP A 465 -1.70 -9.95 5.90
CA TRP A 465 -0.40 -10.10 5.23
C TRP A 465 -0.45 -11.08 4.07
N ASP A 466 -1.20 -12.20 4.21
CA ASP A 466 -1.40 -13.16 3.12
C ASP A 466 -2.06 -12.48 1.93
N ILE A 467 -3.18 -11.79 2.16
CA ILE A 467 -3.92 -11.03 1.14
C ILE A 467 -3.01 -9.99 0.46
N PHE A 468 -2.29 -9.19 1.25
CA PHE A 468 -1.40 -8.15 0.72
C PHE A 468 -0.27 -8.72 -0.14
N LEU A 469 0.40 -9.78 0.34
CA LEU A 469 1.56 -10.37 -0.34
C LEU A 469 1.17 -11.31 -1.48
N ASN A 470 -0.08 -11.79 -1.52
CA ASN A 470 -0.57 -12.62 -2.61
C ASN A 470 -1.01 -11.78 -3.83
N ASP A 471 -1.15 -10.46 -3.69
CA ASP A 471 -1.37 -9.55 -4.83
C ASP A 471 -0.25 -9.71 -5.86
N GLU A 472 -0.61 -9.93 -7.13
CA GLU A 472 0.32 -10.19 -8.23
C GLU A 472 1.40 -9.11 -8.36
N GLN A 473 1.06 -7.84 -8.12
CA GLN A 473 1.97 -6.71 -8.23
C GLN A 473 2.97 -6.63 -7.06
N VAL A 474 2.54 -7.06 -5.87
CA VAL A 474 3.34 -7.07 -4.64
C VAL A 474 4.23 -8.31 -4.61
N ARG A 475 3.66 -9.49 -4.83
CA ARG A 475 4.32 -10.79 -4.76
C ARG A 475 5.58 -10.88 -5.60
N GLN A 476 5.52 -10.42 -6.85
CA GLN A 476 6.65 -10.48 -7.79
C GLN A 476 7.81 -9.53 -7.44
N LYS A 477 7.53 -8.51 -6.62
CA LYS A 477 8.53 -7.54 -6.15
C LYS A 477 9.24 -8.04 -4.90
N VAL A 478 8.51 -8.72 -4.02
CA VAL A 478 9.07 -9.32 -2.79
C VAL A 478 9.85 -10.59 -3.11
N TRP A 479 9.31 -11.46 -3.98
CA TRP A 479 9.91 -12.75 -4.31
C TRP A 479 10.21 -12.86 -5.81
N PRO A 480 11.49 -12.82 -6.21
CA PRO A 480 11.90 -12.88 -7.62
C PRO A 480 11.44 -14.15 -8.36
N GLU A 481 11.22 -15.27 -7.67
CA GLU A 481 10.76 -16.51 -8.32
C GLU A 481 9.41 -16.29 -9.04
N PHE A 482 8.54 -15.45 -8.46
CA PHE A 482 7.22 -15.14 -9.02
C PHE A 482 7.27 -14.18 -10.22
N LYS A 483 8.35 -13.40 -10.41
CA LYS A 483 8.51 -12.53 -11.59
C LYS A 483 8.60 -13.33 -12.88
N THR A 484 9.28 -14.48 -12.85
CA THR A 484 9.34 -15.39 -14.00
C THR A 484 8.01 -16.08 -14.29
N MET A 485 7.15 -16.23 -13.27
CA MET A 485 5.83 -16.83 -13.36
C MET A 485 4.78 -15.85 -13.89
N ALA A 486 4.80 -14.58 -13.46
CA ALA A 486 3.89 -13.54 -13.95
C ALA A 486 3.98 -13.35 -15.47
N ASN A 487 5.21 -13.39 -16.02
CA ASN A 487 5.43 -13.37 -17.47
C ASN A 487 4.76 -14.55 -18.20
N ARG A 488 4.66 -15.72 -17.55
CA ARG A 488 4.02 -16.92 -18.11
C ARG A 488 2.49 -16.87 -17.94
N MET A 489 1.98 -16.32 -16.84
CA MET A 489 0.55 -16.06 -16.65
C MET A 489 0.00 -15.05 -17.67
N LYS A 490 0.79 -14.05 -18.04
CA LYS A 490 0.44 -13.12 -19.13
C LYS A 490 0.26 -13.85 -20.46
N ILE A 491 1.21 -14.72 -20.83
CA ILE A 491 1.12 -15.56 -22.03
C ILE A 491 -0.13 -16.45 -21.99
N GLN A 492 -0.53 -16.93 -20.81
CA GLN A 492 -1.74 -17.74 -20.61
C GLN A 492 -3.03 -16.93 -20.79
N ARG A 493 -3.12 -15.69 -20.30
CA ARG A 493 -4.28 -14.81 -20.53
C ARG A 493 -4.42 -14.47 -22.01
N ASP A 494 -3.30 -14.17 -22.67
CA ASP A 494 -3.28 -13.91 -24.12
C ASP A 494 -3.78 -15.14 -24.89
N TRP A 495 -3.43 -16.35 -24.42
CA TRP A 495 -3.90 -17.60 -24.98
C TRP A 495 -5.40 -17.85 -24.74
N GLN A 496 -5.92 -17.62 -23.53
CA GLN A 496 -7.35 -17.73 -23.25
C GLN A 496 -8.18 -16.79 -24.12
N SER A 497 -7.73 -15.54 -24.28
CA SER A 497 -8.40 -14.58 -25.16
C SER A 497 -8.40 -15.06 -26.62
N LEU A 498 -7.31 -15.65 -27.09
CA LEU A 498 -7.25 -16.22 -28.45
C LEU A 498 -8.19 -17.42 -28.62
N VAL A 499 -8.31 -18.28 -27.60
CA VAL A 499 -9.25 -19.42 -27.63
C VAL A 499 -10.69 -18.93 -27.61
N GLU A 500 -11.02 -17.94 -26.77
CA GLU A 500 -12.35 -17.31 -26.75
C GLU A 500 -12.68 -16.65 -28.08
N GLN A 501 -11.74 -15.92 -28.68
CA GLN A 501 -11.90 -15.35 -30.02
C GLN A 501 -12.17 -16.43 -31.08
N ILE A 502 -11.46 -17.56 -31.02
CA ILE A 502 -11.68 -18.70 -31.94
C ILE A 502 -13.03 -19.36 -31.70
N MET A 503 -13.47 -19.48 -30.44
CA MET A 503 -14.79 -20.00 -30.08
C MET A 503 -15.91 -19.09 -30.59
N ASP A 504 -15.77 -17.77 -30.46
CA ASP A 504 -16.72 -16.79 -30.97
C ASP A 504 -16.81 -16.81 -32.51
N ILE A 505 -15.67 -16.93 -33.18
CA ILE A 505 -15.62 -17.10 -34.65
C ILE A 505 -16.32 -18.40 -35.07
N ASN A 506 -16.13 -19.50 -34.33
CA ASN A 506 -16.76 -20.78 -34.62
C ASN A 506 -18.27 -20.82 -34.32
N GLN A 507 -18.78 -19.99 -33.40
CA GLN A 507 -20.22 -19.89 -33.12
C GLN A 507 -20.97 -19.08 -34.19
N LEU A 508 -20.31 -18.16 -34.88
CA LEU A 508 -20.93 -17.31 -35.90
C LEU A 508 -21.12 -17.98 -37.28
N GLU A 509 -20.35 -19.02 -37.61
CA GLU A 509 -20.46 -19.68 -38.92
C GLU A 509 -21.30 -20.98 -38.96
N ASN A 510 -21.75 -21.55 -37.84
CA ASN A 510 -22.48 -22.83 -37.85
C ASN A 510 -23.77 -22.95 -37.04
N MET A 511 -24.25 -21.90 -36.36
CA MET A 511 -25.41 -22.01 -35.46
C MET A 511 -26.63 -21.16 -35.90
N ARG A 512 -27.11 -21.39 -37.13
CA ARG A 512 -28.54 -21.19 -37.46
C ARG A 512 -29.07 -22.39 -38.24
N PHE A 513 -29.34 -23.46 -37.49
CA PHE A 513 -30.22 -24.55 -37.86
C PHE A 513 -31.50 -24.42 -37.02
N LEU A 514 -32.53 -23.81 -37.61
CA LEU A 514 -33.93 -24.13 -37.43
C LEU A 514 -34.58 -24.12 -38.81
#